data_AF-A0A7S2JVT4-F1
#
_entry.id   AF-A0A7S2JVT4-F1
#
_cell.length_a   1.000
_cell.length_b   1.000
_cell.length_c   1.000
_cell.angle_alpha   90.00
_cell.angle_beta   90.00
_cell.angle_gamma   90.00
#
_symmetry.space_group_name_H-M   'P 1'
#
loop_
_entity.id
_entity.type
_entity.pdbx_description
1 polymer ?
#
loop_
_entity_poly.entity_id
_entity_poly.type
_entity_poly.pdbx_seq_one_letter_code
_entity_poly.pdbx_strand_id
1 'polypeptide(L)'
;MASFFERHIYIEIIIGELINAFLVAAVTEELTKYLVYRCVVHPDLMVDEDWLDDNDEVVSADIEIASQHQRQSIAADARDYCGRAACITIAMVCTAVGLACAENVVYVYLAGGTRVEEEIVVLLARSIFPIHALCAAIQSIGVIKRDVERDDTMHLGRITLPAILLHGFFDAVLMIMGVLEELWNAGNFFFDSMAWVTIVVIISAGVIWYYRENRDQKERLLDMQKKREFHEASERGYVAGVL
;
A
#
# COMPACT_ATOMS: atom_id res chain seq x y z
N MET A 1 -37.73 6.12 -34.13
CA MET A 1 -36.82 7.10 -33.52
C MET A 1 -35.81 6.31 -32.73
N ALA A 2 -34.52 6.36 -33.10
CA ALA A 2 -33.49 5.71 -32.31
C ALA A 2 -33.46 6.30 -30.90
N SER A 3 -33.34 5.44 -29.88
CA SER A 3 -33.28 5.89 -28.49
C SER A 3 -32.03 6.78 -28.27
N PHE A 4 -32.02 7.59 -27.21
CA PHE A 4 -30.83 8.39 -26.88
C PHE A 4 -29.60 7.48 -26.69
N PHE A 5 -29.79 6.31 -26.08
CA PHE A 5 -28.72 5.31 -25.84
C PHE A 5 -28.17 4.71 -27.14
N GLU A 6 -29.02 4.39 -28.12
CA GLU A 6 -28.56 3.92 -29.44
C GLU A 6 -27.68 4.94 -30.18
N ARG A 7 -27.81 6.23 -29.85
CA ARG A 7 -26.97 7.30 -30.43
C ARG A 7 -25.68 7.56 -29.67
N HIS A 8 -25.53 7.02 -28.46
CA HIS A 8 -24.41 7.32 -27.56
C HIS A 8 -23.79 6.06 -26.96
N ILE A 9 -23.81 4.94 -27.70
CA ILE A 9 -23.25 3.66 -27.26
C ILE A 9 -21.80 3.79 -26.74
N TYR A 10 -20.99 4.66 -27.32
CA TYR A 10 -19.60 4.87 -26.88
C TYR A 10 -19.48 5.59 -25.54
N ILE A 11 -20.41 6.50 -25.22
CA ILE A 11 -20.44 7.15 -23.91
C ILE A 11 -20.79 6.11 -22.84
N GLU A 12 -21.73 5.22 -23.14
CA GLU A 12 -22.10 4.12 -22.25
C GLU A 12 -20.92 3.17 -22.01
N ILE A 13 -20.19 2.78 -23.07
CA ILE A 13 -18.98 1.95 -22.94
C ILE A 13 -17.92 2.66 -22.08
N ILE A 14 -17.59 3.92 -22.37
CA ILE A 14 -16.57 4.65 -21.60
C ILE A 14 -16.96 4.80 -20.13
N ILE A 15 -18.24 5.08 -19.83
CA ILE A 15 -18.73 5.14 -18.45
C ILE A 15 -18.64 3.76 -17.80
N GLY A 16 -18.98 2.70 -18.52
CA GLY A 16 -18.85 1.32 -18.09
C GLY A 16 -17.41 0.98 -17.70
N GLU A 17 -16.44 1.30 -18.54
CA GLU A 17 -15.02 1.08 -18.28
C GLU A 17 -14.52 1.90 -17.09
N LEU A 18 -14.97 3.16 -16.92
CA LEU A 18 -14.62 3.97 -15.75
C LEU A 18 -15.18 3.37 -14.45
N ILE A 19 -16.42 2.88 -14.47
CA ILE A 19 -17.02 2.19 -13.32
C ILE A 19 -16.24 0.92 -13.01
N ASN A 20 -15.91 0.13 -14.04
CA ASN A 20 -15.14 -1.09 -13.89
C ASN A 20 -13.75 -0.82 -13.29
N ALA A 21 -13.00 0.14 -13.86
CA ALA A 21 -11.68 0.52 -13.39
C ALA A 21 -11.67 1.00 -11.94
N PHE A 22 -12.56 1.92 -11.57
CA PHE A 22 -12.52 2.52 -10.22
C PHE A 22 -13.23 1.66 -9.16
N LEU A 23 -14.44 1.18 -9.45
CA LEU A 23 -15.27 0.52 -8.44
C LEU A 23 -15.07 -0.98 -8.37
N VAL A 24 -14.85 -1.64 -9.52
CA VAL A 24 -14.70 -3.09 -9.55
C VAL A 24 -13.24 -3.46 -9.31
N ALA A 25 -12.32 -2.97 -10.14
CA ALA A 25 -10.90 -3.29 -10.03
C ALA A 25 -10.25 -2.57 -8.85
N ALA A 26 -10.07 -1.25 -8.92
CA ALA A 26 -9.27 -0.51 -7.95
C ALA A 26 -9.79 -0.62 -6.51
N VAL A 27 -11.09 -0.44 -6.25
CA VAL A 27 -11.63 -0.59 -4.88
C VAL A 27 -11.44 -2.02 -4.36
N THR A 28 -11.76 -3.04 -5.16
CA THR A 28 -11.65 -4.45 -4.70
C THR A 28 -10.21 -4.82 -4.41
N GLU A 29 -9.30 -4.48 -5.30
CA GLU A 29 -7.89 -4.85 -5.17
C GLU A 29 -7.20 -4.10 -4.04
N GLU A 30 -7.43 -2.78 -3.94
CA GLU A 30 -6.81 -1.96 -2.91
C GLU A 30 -7.35 -2.27 -1.51
N LEU A 31 -8.65 -2.59 -1.38
CA LEU A 31 -9.23 -3.06 -0.11
C LEU A 31 -8.72 -4.47 0.24
N THR A 32 -8.70 -5.39 -0.72
CA THR A 32 -8.22 -6.76 -0.49
C THR A 32 -6.76 -6.74 -0.02
N LYS A 33 -5.91 -5.94 -0.67
CA LYS A 33 -4.52 -5.73 -0.26
C LYS A 33 -4.39 -5.24 1.18
N TYR A 34 -5.16 -4.21 1.55
CA TYR A 34 -5.18 -3.69 2.90
C TYR A 34 -5.65 -4.75 3.92
N LEU A 35 -6.71 -5.51 3.60
CA LEU A 35 -7.26 -6.55 4.47
C LEU A 35 -6.30 -7.72 4.64
N VAL A 36 -5.66 -8.19 3.56
CA VAL A 36 -4.64 -9.25 3.61
C VAL A 36 -3.47 -8.82 4.49
N TYR A 37 -2.98 -7.58 4.33
CA TYR A 37 -1.96 -7.02 5.21
C TYR A 37 -2.39 -7.09 6.68
N ARG A 38 -3.65 -6.77 6.99
CA ARG A 38 -4.20 -6.84 8.35
C ARG A 38 -4.40 -8.26 8.88
N CYS A 39 -4.60 -9.25 8.00
CA CYS A 39 -4.73 -10.65 8.38
C CYS A 39 -3.39 -11.33 8.68
N VAL A 40 -2.29 -10.77 8.17
CA VAL A 40 -0.95 -11.27 8.49
C VAL A 40 -0.52 -10.72 9.84
N VAL A 41 -0.25 -11.63 10.78
CA VAL A 41 0.40 -11.28 12.05
C VAL A 41 1.84 -10.91 11.73
N HIS A 42 2.16 -9.62 11.85
CA HIS A 42 3.53 -9.14 11.66
C HIS A 42 4.23 -9.23 13.02
N PRO A 43 5.17 -10.18 13.22
CA PRO A 43 5.86 -10.33 14.52
C PRO A 43 6.55 -9.03 14.93
N ASP A 44 6.96 -8.23 13.94
CA ASP A 44 7.59 -6.93 14.09
C ASP A 44 6.64 -5.80 14.54
N LEU A 45 5.32 -6.00 14.50
CA LEU A 45 4.30 -5.03 14.92
C LEU A 45 3.61 -5.42 16.24
N MET A 46 3.91 -6.60 16.80
CA MET A 46 3.25 -7.11 18.02
C MET A 46 3.81 -6.55 19.33
N VAL A 47 4.65 -5.52 19.29
CA VAL A 47 5.29 -4.96 20.49
C VAL A 47 4.52 -3.73 20.99
N ASP A 48 3.25 -3.93 21.36
CA ASP A 48 2.64 -3.07 22.38
C ASP A 48 2.70 -3.88 23.69
N GLU A 49 3.58 -3.45 24.61
CA GLU A 49 3.80 -4.08 25.92
C GLU A 49 2.52 -4.15 26.78
N ASP A 50 1.50 -3.34 26.45
CA ASP A 50 0.20 -3.31 27.12
C ASP A 50 -0.56 -4.65 27.08
N TRP A 51 -0.24 -5.58 26.16
CA TRP A 51 -0.85 -6.91 26.13
C TRP A 51 -0.26 -7.91 27.15
N LEU A 52 0.93 -7.62 27.67
CA LEU A 52 1.59 -8.49 28.65
C LEU A 52 1.23 -8.12 30.10
N ASP A 53 0.77 -6.90 30.36
CA ASP A 53 0.48 -6.44 31.72
C ASP A 53 -0.81 -7.07 32.30
N ASP A 54 -1.74 -7.51 31.45
CA ASP A 54 -3.01 -8.13 31.87
C ASP A 54 -2.96 -9.67 32.02
N ASN A 55 -1.82 -10.34 31.74
CA ASN A 55 -1.70 -11.81 31.81
C ASN A 55 -0.64 -12.32 32.81
N ASP A 56 0.01 -11.47 33.60
CA ASP A 56 1.07 -11.86 34.54
C ASP A 56 0.53 -12.39 35.91
N GLU A 57 -0.69 -12.97 35.96
CA GLU A 57 -1.07 -13.86 37.06
C GLU A 57 -0.55 -15.28 36.78
N VAL A 58 0.51 -15.69 37.52
CA VAL A 58 1.05 -17.05 37.67
C VAL A 58 2.18 -17.47 36.70
N VAL A 59 3.36 -16.85 36.80
CA VAL A 59 4.62 -17.46 36.32
C VAL A 59 5.66 -17.46 37.44
N SER A 60 6.29 -18.62 37.64
CA SER A 60 7.26 -18.92 38.72
C SER A 60 8.57 -18.12 38.62
N ALA A 61 9.06 -17.65 39.77
CA ALA A 61 10.20 -16.73 39.96
C ALA A 61 11.53 -17.09 39.25
N ASP A 62 11.77 -18.36 38.92
CA ASP A 62 13.02 -18.78 38.25
C ASP A 62 12.97 -18.63 36.71
N ILE A 63 11.78 -18.54 36.11
CA ILE A 63 11.60 -18.17 34.68
C ILE A 63 11.68 -16.64 34.51
N GLU A 64 11.38 -15.91 35.57
CA GLU A 64 11.27 -14.46 35.61
C GLU A 64 12.59 -13.76 35.29
N ILE A 65 13.73 -14.27 35.78
CA ILE A 65 15.05 -13.64 35.59
C ILE A 65 15.59 -13.84 34.15
N ALA A 66 15.42 -15.04 33.57
CA ALA A 66 15.79 -15.30 32.17
C ALA A 66 14.85 -14.57 31.20
N SER A 67 13.56 -14.49 31.55
CA SER A 67 12.58 -13.70 30.81
C SER A 67 12.82 -12.21 30.96
N GLN A 68 13.33 -11.70 32.09
CA GLN A 68 13.62 -10.28 32.27
C GLN A 68 14.80 -9.82 31.45
N HIS A 69 15.86 -10.63 31.31
CA HIS A 69 17.00 -10.27 30.47
C HIS A 69 16.67 -10.34 28.97
N GLN A 70 15.82 -11.31 28.58
CA GLN A 70 15.30 -11.42 27.21
C GLN A 70 14.21 -10.37 26.92
N ARG A 71 13.34 -10.04 27.88
CA ARG A 71 12.37 -8.93 27.83
C ARG A 71 13.11 -7.59 27.79
N GLN A 72 14.20 -7.41 28.55
CA GLN A 72 15.04 -6.20 28.47
C GLN A 72 15.81 -6.12 27.16
N SER A 73 16.27 -7.23 26.56
CA SER A 73 16.89 -7.18 25.24
C SER A 73 15.88 -6.95 24.11
N ILE A 74 14.63 -7.41 24.27
CA ILE A 74 13.51 -7.21 23.33
C ILE A 74 12.87 -5.81 23.50
N ALA A 75 12.77 -5.30 24.73
CA ALA A 75 12.28 -3.96 25.06
C ALA A 75 13.35 -2.87 24.82
N ALA A 76 14.65 -3.20 24.96
CA ALA A 76 15.73 -2.37 24.43
C ALA A 76 15.78 -2.39 22.89
N ASP A 77 15.13 -3.39 22.28
CA ASP A 77 14.81 -3.43 20.85
C ASP A 77 13.43 -2.81 20.58
N ALA A 78 13.01 -1.84 21.42
CA ALA A 78 11.99 -0.85 21.09
C ALA A 78 12.42 -0.14 19.81
N ARG A 79 12.08 -0.76 18.68
CA ARG A 79 12.49 -0.31 17.35
C ARG A 79 12.11 1.14 17.22
N ASP A 80 13.09 1.94 16.82
CA ASP A 80 12.93 3.31 16.37
C ASP A 80 11.63 3.42 15.54
N TYR A 81 10.85 4.49 15.76
CA TYR A 81 9.63 4.80 15.01
C TYR A 81 9.86 4.65 13.50
N CYS A 82 11.05 5.00 13.00
CA CYS A 82 11.43 4.80 11.60
C CYS A 82 11.52 3.32 11.21
N GLY A 83 12.06 2.46 12.08
CA GLY A 83 12.14 1.02 11.88
C GLY A 83 10.76 0.37 11.79
N ARG A 84 9.85 0.72 12.71
CA ARG A 84 8.44 0.26 12.66
C ARG A 84 7.76 0.69 11.37
N ALA A 85 7.94 1.95 10.97
CA ALA A 85 7.37 2.48 9.73
C ALA A 85 7.89 1.76 8.48
N ALA A 86 9.19 1.46 8.43
CA ALA A 86 9.81 0.68 7.36
C ALA A 86 9.23 -0.75 7.29
N CYS A 87 9.08 -1.43 8.42
CA CYS A 87 8.47 -2.76 8.48
C CYS A 87 7.04 -2.77 7.93
N ILE A 88 6.20 -1.79 8.31
CA ILE A 88 4.83 -1.66 7.79
C ILE A 88 4.85 -1.53 6.26
N THR A 89 5.71 -0.65 5.74
CA THR A 89 5.81 -0.42 4.29
C THR A 89 6.27 -1.66 3.54
N ILE A 90 7.31 -2.34 4.04
CA ILE A 90 7.81 -3.58 3.44
C ILE A 90 6.71 -4.65 3.43
N ALA A 91 6.02 -4.85 4.56
CA ALA A 91 4.95 -5.84 4.67
C ALA A 91 3.80 -5.59 3.69
N MET A 92 3.37 -4.33 3.54
CA MET A 92 2.33 -3.96 2.57
C MET A 92 2.80 -4.17 1.13
N VAL A 93 4.03 -3.78 0.80
CA VAL A 93 4.60 -3.99 -0.54
C VAL A 93 4.74 -5.47 -0.86
N CYS A 94 5.23 -6.30 0.07
CA CYS A 94 5.30 -7.75 -0.11
C CYS A 94 3.91 -8.37 -0.35
N THR A 95 2.89 -7.92 0.40
CA THR A 95 1.51 -8.35 0.21
C THR A 95 1.02 -8.03 -1.21
N ALA A 96 1.26 -6.79 -1.66
CA ALA A 96 0.85 -6.34 -2.98
C ALA A 96 1.56 -7.07 -4.12
N VAL A 97 2.86 -7.34 -3.98
CA VAL A 97 3.64 -8.12 -4.95
C VAL A 97 3.12 -9.57 -5.00
N GLY A 98 2.78 -10.16 -3.86
CA GLY A 98 2.17 -11.50 -3.81
C GLY A 98 0.83 -11.55 -4.55
N LEU A 99 -0.03 -10.56 -4.34
CA LEU A 99 -1.32 -10.45 -5.06
C LEU A 99 -1.13 -10.23 -6.56
N ALA A 100 -0.24 -9.32 -6.96
CA ALA A 100 0.07 -9.08 -8.37
C ALA A 100 0.66 -10.33 -9.06
N CYS A 101 1.47 -11.12 -8.33
CA CYS A 101 1.97 -12.39 -8.83
C CYS A 101 0.84 -13.40 -9.06
N ALA A 102 -0.08 -13.54 -8.09
CA ALA A 102 -1.25 -14.41 -8.24
C ALA A 102 -2.15 -13.97 -9.40
N GLU A 103 -2.36 -12.67 -9.55
CA GLU A 103 -3.11 -12.10 -10.66
C GLU A 103 -2.45 -12.41 -12.02
N ASN A 104 -1.14 -12.22 -12.14
CA ASN A 104 -0.40 -12.55 -13.35
C ASN A 104 -0.48 -14.05 -13.69
N VAL A 105 -0.49 -14.94 -12.69
CA VAL A 105 -0.70 -16.38 -12.90
C VAL A 105 -2.10 -16.64 -13.46
N VAL A 106 -3.14 -16.03 -12.89
CA VAL A 106 -4.52 -16.15 -13.40
C VAL A 106 -4.61 -15.63 -14.83
N TYR A 107 -3.99 -14.49 -15.11
CA TYR A 107 -3.97 -13.89 -16.44
C TYR A 107 -3.36 -14.84 -17.49
N VAL A 108 -2.16 -15.37 -17.21
CA VAL A 108 -1.44 -16.26 -18.14
C VAL A 108 -2.13 -17.61 -18.33
N TYR A 109 -2.57 -18.24 -17.24
CA TYR A 109 -3.03 -19.63 -17.31
C TYR A 109 -4.53 -19.79 -17.51
N LEU A 110 -5.34 -18.79 -17.17
CA LEU A 110 -6.81 -18.91 -17.19
C LEU A 110 -7.48 -17.92 -18.16
N ALA A 111 -6.89 -16.74 -18.37
CA ALA A 111 -7.44 -15.70 -19.24
C ALA A 111 -6.64 -15.48 -20.54
N GLY A 112 -5.60 -16.29 -20.76
CA GLY A 112 -4.63 -16.13 -21.84
C GLY A 112 -5.26 -16.09 -23.24
N GLY A 113 -4.75 -15.18 -24.06
CA GLY A 113 -5.15 -14.98 -25.45
C GLY A 113 -4.57 -16.04 -26.38
N THR A 114 -4.82 -15.93 -27.68
CA THR A 114 -4.33 -16.92 -28.65
C THR A 114 -2.84 -16.78 -28.97
N ARG A 115 -2.16 -15.72 -28.48
CA ARG A 115 -0.79 -15.36 -28.87
C ARG A 115 0.10 -15.05 -27.65
N VAL A 116 1.10 -15.92 -27.45
CA VAL A 116 2.12 -15.83 -26.40
C VAL A 116 2.90 -14.50 -26.41
N GLU A 117 3.11 -13.92 -27.60
CA GLU A 117 3.87 -12.65 -27.73
C GLU A 117 3.18 -11.48 -27.03
N GLU A 118 1.85 -11.37 -27.16
CA GLU A 118 1.06 -10.30 -26.54
C GLU A 118 1.04 -10.47 -25.01
N GLU A 119 0.92 -11.71 -24.53
CA GLU A 119 0.98 -12.03 -23.10
C GLU A 119 2.33 -11.67 -22.47
N ILE A 120 3.44 -11.99 -23.15
CA ILE A 120 4.79 -11.64 -22.65
C ILE A 120 4.94 -10.13 -22.53
N VAL A 121 4.46 -9.36 -23.52
CA VAL A 121 4.55 -7.89 -23.48
C VAL A 121 3.71 -7.33 -22.33
N VAL A 122 2.49 -7.83 -22.13
CA VAL A 122 1.64 -7.41 -21.01
C VAL A 122 2.29 -7.75 -19.67
N LEU A 123 2.83 -8.96 -19.51
CA LEU A 123 3.55 -9.35 -18.28
C LEU A 123 4.77 -8.48 -18.01
N LEU A 124 5.55 -8.16 -19.04
CA LEU A 124 6.68 -7.25 -18.92
C LEU A 124 6.22 -5.85 -18.52
N ALA A 125 5.16 -5.32 -19.13
CA ALA A 125 4.58 -4.03 -18.78
C ALA A 125 4.14 -3.99 -17.30
N ARG A 126 3.45 -5.03 -16.83
CA ARG A 126 3.00 -5.17 -15.44
C ARG A 126 4.15 -5.34 -14.45
N SER A 127 5.28 -5.90 -14.89
CA SER A 127 6.50 -6.04 -14.08
C SER A 127 7.30 -4.73 -13.99
N ILE A 128 7.34 -3.94 -15.08
CA ILE A 128 8.08 -2.67 -15.16
C ILE A 128 7.33 -1.53 -14.45
N PHE A 129 6.00 -1.54 -14.50
CA PHE A 129 5.17 -0.58 -13.80
C PHE A 129 4.50 -1.24 -12.59
N PRO A 130 5.17 -1.32 -11.44
CA PRO A 130 4.65 -2.02 -10.26
C PRO A 130 3.61 -1.15 -9.54
N ILE A 131 2.49 -0.87 -10.22
CA ILE A 131 1.39 -0.04 -9.71
C ILE A 131 0.90 -0.57 -8.36
N HIS A 132 0.80 -1.89 -8.20
CA HIS A 132 0.37 -2.50 -6.95
C HIS A 132 1.34 -2.20 -5.80
N ALA A 133 2.66 -2.26 -6.04
CA ALA A 133 3.68 -1.97 -5.03
C ALA A 133 3.71 -0.48 -4.69
N LEU A 134 3.59 0.40 -5.69
CA LEU A 134 3.49 1.84 -5.47
C LEU A 134 2.24 2.20 -4.65
N CYS A 135 1.07 1.67 -5.03
CA CYS A 135 -0.17 1.82 -4.29
C CYS A 135 -0.05 1.30 -2.85
N ALA A 136 0.63 0.16 -2.63
CA ALA A 136 0.88 -0.37 -1.29
C ALA A 136 1.76 0.56 -0.43
N ALA A 137 2.80 1.15 -1.03
CA ALA A 137 3.66 2.13 -0.37
C ALA A 137 2.89 3.43 -0.07
N ILE A 138 1.98 3.84 -0.94
CA ILE A 138 1.07 4.98 -0.70
C ILE A 138 0.13 4.68 0.48
N GLN A 139 -0.47 3.49 0.51
CA GLN A 139 -1.33 3.08 1.62
C GLN A 139 -0.54 2.97 2.94
N SER A 140 0.72 2.51 2.90
CA SER A 140 1.53 2.33 4.11
C SER A 140 1.74 3.62 4.87
N ILE A 141 1.86 4.75 4.19
CA ILE A 141 1.92 6.08 4.83
C ILE A 141 0.71 6.28 5.76
N GLY A 142 -0.49 5.96 5.28
CA GLY A 142 -1.71 6.11 6.05
C GLY A 142 -1.80 5.14 7.23
N VAL A 143 -1.31 3.92 7.04
CA VAL A 143 -1.19 2.93 8.12
C VAL A 143 -0.19 3.39 9.17
N ILE A 144 0.96 3.93 8.77
CA ILE A 144 1.99 4.45 9.69
C ILE A 144 1.45 5.64 10.49
N LYS A 145 0.74 6.57 9.85
CA LYS A 145 0.08 7.67 10.56
C LYS A 145 -0.87 7.16 11.65
N ARG A 146 -1.69 6.15 11.33
CA ARG A 146 -2.62 5.57 12.30
C ARG A 146 -1.89 4.80 13.41
N ASP A 147 -1.05 3.84 13.04
CA ASP A 147 -0.54 2.81 13.96
C ASP A 147 0.72 3.29 14.71
N VAL A 148 1.55 4.14 14.09
CA VAL A 148 2.82 4.61 14.66
C VAL A 148 2.70 6.05 15.15
N GLU A 149 2.13 6.95 14.35
CA GLU A 149 1.94 8.37 14.74
C GLU A 149 0.70 8.57 15.64
N ARG A 150 -0.11 7.51 15.86
CA ARG A 150 -1.35 7.52 16.66
C ARG A 150 -2.36 8.58 16.19
N ASP A 151 -2.45 8.80 14.87
CA ASP A 151 -3.46 9.68 14.26
C ASP A 151 -4.80 8.94 14.09
N ASP A 152 -5.71 9.15 15.05
CA ASP A 152 -7.05 8.55 15.06
C ASP A 152 -7.94 8.98 13.89
N THR A 153 -7.55 10.04 13.17
CA THR A 153 -8.32 10.51 12.01
C THR A 153 -8.06 9.66 10.76
N MET A 154 -7.09 8.76 10.79
CA MET A 154 -6.71 7.88 9.67
C MET A 154 -7.58 6.62 9.61
N HIS A 155 -8.81 6.79 9.14
CA HIS A 155 -9.73 5.69 8.86
C HIS A 155 -9.40 4.96 7.54
N LEU A 156 -9.95 3.75 7.37
CA LEU A 156 -9.77 2.89 6.19
C LEU A 156 -9.87 3.67 4.86
N GLY A 157 -10.94 4.44 4.67
CA GLY A 157 -11.15 5.21 3.44
C GLY A 157 -10.04 6.23 3.17
N ARG A 158 -9.49 6.90 4.18
CA ARG A 158 -8.39 7.86 3.99
C ARG A 158 -7.06 7.18 3.67
N ILE A 159 -6.86 5.95 4.16
CA ILE A 159 -5.70 5.13 3.86
C ILE A 159 -5.75 4.62 2.42
N THR A 160 -6.92 4.14 1.97
CA THR A 160 -7.04 3.46 0.68
C THR A 160 -7.38 4.38 -0.49
N LEU A 161 -8.07 5.50 -0.26
CA LEU A 161 -8.51 6.42 -1.31
C LEU A 161 -7.39 6.90 -2.26
N PRO A 162 -6.22 7.39 -1.80
CA PRO A 162 -5.18 7.84 -2.74
C PRO A 162 -4.68 6.71 -3.64
N ALA A 163 -4.58 5.49 -3.13
CA ALA A 163 -4.22 4.31 -3.92
C ALA A 163 -5.32 3.90 -4.90
N ILE A 164 -6.59 3.92 -4.48
CA ILE A 164 -7.75 3.64 -5.35
C ILE A 164 -7.79 4.64 -6.50
N LEU A 165 -7.54 5.93 -6.24
CA LEU A 165 -7.52 6.94 -7.30
C LEU A 165 -6.37 6.67 -8.28
N LEU A 166 -5.15 6.48 -7.78
CA LEU A 166 -3.99 6.24 -8.64
C LEU A 166 -4.17 4.98 -9.51
N HIS A 167 -4.61 3.88 -8.89
CA HIS A 167 -4.85 2.61 -9.56
C HIS A 167 -6.01 2.71 -10.56
N GLY A 168 -7.16 3.26 -10.13
CA GLY A 168 -8.32 3.42 -11.00
C GLY A 168 -8.03 4.30 -12.21
N PHE A 169 -7.22 5.36 -12.07
CA PHE A 169 -6.76 6.16 -13.22
C PHE A 169 -5.85 5.36 -14.16
N PHE A 170 -4.95 4.54 -13.62
CA PHE A 170 -4.09 3.68 -14.42
C PHE A 170 -4.92 2.70 -15.27
N ASP A 171 -5.88 2.01 -14.66
CA ASP A 171 -6.76 1.05 -15.36
C ASP A 171 -7.71 1.74 -16.34
N ALA A 172 -8.30 2.86 -15.94
CA ALA A 172 -9.19 3.63 -16.80
C ALA A 172 -8.51 4.06 -18.10
N VAL A 173 -7.24 4.48 -18.03
CA VAL A 173 -6.46 4.82 -19.22
C VAL A 173 -6.27 3.59 -20.12
N LEU A 174 -5.88 2.45 -19.56
CA LEU A 174 -5.70 1.22 -20.34
C LEU A 174 -7.01 0.80 -21.05
N MET A 175 -8.12 0.78 -20.31
CA MET A 175 -9.42 0.36 -20.83
C MET A 175 -9.95 1.34 -21.90
N ILE A 176 -9.92 2.65 -21.63
CA ILE A 176 -10.40 3.67 -22.58
C ILE A 176 -9.54 3.66 -23.85
N MET A 177 -8.23 3.49 -23.73
CA MET A 177 -7.34 3.44 -24.89
C MET A 177 -7.61 2.22 -25.76
N GLY A 178 -7.89 1.05 -25.15
CA GLY A 178 -8.30 -0.14 -25.89
C GLY A 178 -9.62 0.08 -26.65
N VAL A 179 -10.61 0.72 -26.02
CA VAL A 179 -11.85 1.10 -26.70
C VAL A 179 -11.58 2.05 -27.87
N LEU A 180 -10.78 3.11 -27.66
CA LEU A 180 -10.49 4.10 -28.71
C LEU A 180 -9.73 3.50 -29.90
N GLU A 181 -8.82 2.55 -29.66
CA GLU A 181 -8.11 1.82 -30.70
C GLU A 181 -9.09 1.05 -31.60
N GLU A 182 -10.03 0.31 -31.00
CA GLU A 182 -11.08 -0.42 -31.71
C GLU A 182 -11.97 0.53 -32.53
N LEU A 183 -12.33 1.69 -31.98
CA LEU A 183 -13.21 2.65 -32.64
C LEU A 183 -12.59 3.35 -33.83
N TRP A 184 -11.32 3.75 -33.73
CA TRP A 184 -10.70 4.56 -34.76
C TRP A 184 -10.15 3.72 -35.90
N ASN A 185 -9.95 2.41 -35.70
CA ASN A 185 -9.31 1.51 -36.66
C ASN A 185 -7.98 2.13 -37.20
N ALA A 186 -7.36 2.98 -36.38
CA ALA A 186 -6.10 3.64 -36.68
C ALA A 186 -4.99 2.64 -36.51
N GLY A 187 -3.92 2.79 -37.28
CA GLY A 187 -2.68 2.09 -36.97
C GLY A 187 -2.29 2.30 -35.51
N ASN A 188 -2.05 1.18 -34.83
CA ASN A 188 -1.97 1.04 -33.38
C ASN A 188 -0.95 2.01 -32.73
N PHE A 189 0.09 2.40 -33.50
CA PHE A 189 1.22 3.16 -32.98
C PHE A 189 0.86 4.47 -32.25
N PHE A 190 -0.10 5.27 -32.74
CA PHE A 190 -0.43 6.55 -32.10
C PHE A 190 -1.11 6.36 -30.74
N PHE A 191 -2.13 5.50 -30.70
CA PHE A 191 -2.88 5.22 -29.46
C PHE A 191 -1.98 4.50 -28.46
N ASP A 192 -1.20 3.50 -28.90
CA ASP A 192 -0.21 2.84 -28.06
C ASP A 192 0.75 3.86 -27.43
N SER A 193 1.38 4.71 -28.25
CA SER A 193 2.33 5.72 -27.76
C SER A 193 1.68 6.66 -26.74
N MET A 194 0.43 7.08 -26.98
CA MET A 194 -0.30 7.95 -26.05
C MET A 194 -0.64 7.24 -24.74
N ALA A 195 -0.99 5.95 -24.78
CA ALA A 195 -1.24 5.14 -23.59
C ALA A 195 0.03 5.02 -22.75
N TRP A 196 1.15 4.64 -23.36
CA TRP A 196 2.46 4.52 -22.69
C TRP A 196 2.91 5.83 -22.05
N VAL A 197 2.80 6.96 -22.78
CA VAL A 197 3.16 8.28 -22.22
C VAL A 197 2.26 8.62 -21.03
N THR A 198 0.95 8.40 -21.15
CA THR A 198 0.00 8.67 -20.05
C THR A 198 0.32 7.83 -18.82
N ILE A 199 0.60 6.54 -19.00
CA ILE A 199 0.98 5.62 -17.92
C ILE A 199 2.25 6.10 -17.22
N VAL A 200 3.29 6.46 -17.98
CA VAL A 200 4.55 6.97 -17.41
C VAL A 200 4.30 8.24 -16.60
N VAL A 201 3.43 9.14 -17.07
CA VAL A 201 3.06 10.35 -16.33
C VAL A 201 2.33 10.01 -15.03
N ILE A 202 1.36 9.09 -15.06
CA ILE A 202 0.59 8.65 -13.87
C ILE A 202 1.53 8.03 -12.82
N ILE A 203 2.37 7.07 -13.24
CA ILE A 203 3.33 6.42 -12.33
C ILE A 203 4.30 7.43 -11.75
N SER A 204 4.85 8.33 -12.58
CA SER A 204 5.77 9.37 -12.12
C SER A 204 5.11 10.31 -11.11
N ALA A 205 3.86 10.70 -11.35
CA ALA A 205 3.10 11.52 -10.41
C ALA A 205 2.88 10.80 -9.07
N GLY A 206 2.53 9.51 -9.10
CA GLY A 206 2.40 8.67 -7.90
C GLY A 206 3.70 8.54 -7.11
N VAL A 207 4.83 8.31 -7.79
CA VAL A 207 6.16 8.23 -7.16
C VAL A 207 6.58 9.56 -6.55
N ILE A 208 6.37 10.67 -7.26
CA ILE A 208 6.69 12.01 -6.75
C ILE A 208 5.85 12.32 -5.51
N TRP A 209 4.55 12.01 -5.56
CA TRP A 209 3.65 12.20 -4.42
C TRP A 209 4.11 11.36 -3.21
N TYR A 210 4.39 10.06 -3.43
CA TYR A 210 4.88 9.16 -2.39
C TYR A 210 6.19 9.67 -1.77
N TYR A 211 7.16 10.08 -2.59
CA TYR A 211 8.46 10.54 -2.10
C TYR A 211 8.33 11.79 -1.22
N ARG A 212 7.46 12.73 -1.61
CA ARG A 212 7.19 13.94 -0.82
C ARG A 212 6.57 13.58 0.53
N GLU A 213 5.51 12.78 0.52
CA GLU A 213 4.79 12.41 1.73
C GLU A 213 5.63 11.53 2.67
N ASN A 214 6.44 10.61 2.12
CA ASN A 214 7.38 9.79 2.88
C ASN A 214 8.48 10.64 3.54
N ARG A 215 8.97 11.69 2.85
CA ARG A 215 9.92 12.62 3.45
C ARG A 215 9.32 13.35 4.65
N ASP A 216 8.13 13.91 4.47
CA ASP A 216 7.44 14.64 5.54
C ASP A 216 7.11 13.70 6.73
N GLN A 217 6.73 12.46 6.44
CA GLN A 217 6.52 11.42 7.46
C GLN A 217 7.80 11.09 8.20
N LYS A 218 8.93 10.91 7.51
CA LYS A 218 10.22 10.64 8.14
C LYS A 218 10.62 11.76 9.11
N GLU A 219 10.40 13.02 8.73
CA GLU A 219 10.69 14.16 9.60
C GLU A 219 9.85 14.13 10.89
N ARG A 220 8.55 13.76 10.81
CA ARG A 220 7.68 13.60 11.98
C ARG A 220 8.11 12.44 12.88
N LEU A 221 8.46 11.29 12.31
CA LEU A 221 8.92 10.12 13.08
C LEU A 221 10.22 10.43 13.85
N LEU A 222 11.15 11.15 13.24
CA LEU A 222 12.39 11.59 13.91
C LEU A 222 12.11 12.59 15.06
N ASP A 223 11.13 13.47 14.91
CA ASP A 223 10.71 14.37 15.99
C ASP A 223 10.09 13.60 17.18
N MET A 224 9.25 12.60 16.90
CA MET A 224 8.70 11.71 17.91
C MET A 224 9.79 10.94 18.66
N GLN A 225 10.79 10.43 17.94
CA GLN A 225 11.94 9.73 18.53
C GLN A 225 12.69 10.64 19.50
N LYS A 226 13.05 11.85 19.08
CA LYS A 226 13.75 12.83 19.93
C LYS A 226 12.96 13.19 21.19
N LYS A 227 11.64 13.34 21.06
CA LYS A 227 10.75 13.63 22.20
C LYS A 227 10.75 12.48 23.21
N ARG A 228 10.69 11.23 22.74
CA ARG A 228 10.79 10.04 23.59
C ARG A 228 12.13 9.98 24.33
N GLU A 229 13.24 10.14 23.61
CA GLU A 229 14.59 10.14 24.19
C GLU A 229 14.76 11.24 25.26
N PHE A 230 14.21 12.43 25.01
CA PHE A 230 14.21 13.52 25.99
C PHE A 230 13.40 13.19 27.24
N HIS A 231 12.21 12.59 27.09
CA HIS A 231 11.38 12.17 28.21
C HIS A 231 12.10 11.13 29.09
N GLU A 232 12.65 10.09 28.46
CA GLU A 232 13.41 9.03 29.15
C GLU A 232 14.67 9.56 29.84
N ALA A 233 15.34 10.57 29.25
CA ALA A 233 16.49 11.23 29.88
C ALA A 233 16.06 12.07 31.09
N SER A 234 14.94 12.78 30.99
CA SER A 234 14.36 13.56 32.08
C SER A 234 14.01 12.66 33.27
N GLU A 235 13.28 11.57 33.03
CA GLU A 235 12.90 10.61 34.07
C GLU A 235 14.11 10.00 34.78
N ARG A 236 15.15 9.59 34.02
CA ARG A 236 16.41 9.10 34.61
C ARG A 236 17.14 10.14 35.46
N GLY A 237 17.15 11.40 35.01
CA GLY A 237 17.74 12.52 35.74
C GLY A 237 17.01 12.79 37.07
N TYR A 238 15.68 12.71 37.09
CA TYR A 238 14.88 12.82 38.31
C TYR A 238 15.20 11.70 39.31
N VAL A 239 15.32 10.46 38.85
CA VAL A 239 15.64 9.32 39.72
C VAL A 239 17.04 9.44 40.34
N ALA A 240 18.02 9.95 39.59
CA ALA A 240 19.39 10.13 40.08
C ALA A 240 19.54 11.24 41.15
N GLY A 241 18.60 12.19 41.22
CA GLY A 241 18.62 13.28 42.21
C GLY A 241 17.92 12.99 43.54
N VAL A 242 17.24 11.85 43.66
CA VAL A 242 16.44 11.46 44.84
C VAL A 242 17.14 10.39 45.72
N LEU A 243 18.27 9.85 45.27
CA LEU A 243 19.11 8.88 45.98
C LEU A 243 20.35 9.54 46.60
#